data_AF-A0AAN7GZB3-F1
#
_entry.id   AF-A0AAN7GZB3-F1
#
_cell.length_a   1.000
_cell.length_b   1.000
_cell.length_c   1.000
_cell.angle_alpha   90.00
_cell.angle_beta   90.00
_cell.angle_gamma   90.00
#
_symmetry.space_group_name_H-M   'P 1'
#
loop_
_entity.id
_entity.type
_entity.pdbx_description
1 polymer ?
#
loop_
_entity_poly.entity_id
_entity_poly.type
_entity_poly.pdbx_seq_one_letter_code
_entity_poly.pdbx_strand_id
1 'polypeptide(L)'
;HTVPLLASFEHVDPITKKTEYYMLFPCADGSLFDYWFTQKAKHSAKNKEHVKLMINQFIGLLKALDSFHQLSFKIEGGSPAPRHARHCDVKPANIFAFKNGLGDKTTPIFVLGDFGSVRFGGDKAIGDMSFRAPESQLKGVKESTKADIFSLGCCLLEYVTWLLKDNKAVEHFSDIRVEKDILGSTNDSFFTVDKTATIPTLKKSVTAWLNDLLKHPDCTPALREILNITEQNMMNPVAQTRLDAKQVITKLETTLKKI
;
A
#
# COMPACT_ATOMS: atom_id res chain seq x y z
N HIS A 1 -8.29 11.50 -2.42
CA HIS A 1 -7.91 10.07 -2.25
C HIS A 1 -7.63 9.70 -0.80
N THR A 2 -8.16 10.44 0.19
CA THR A 2 -8.27 10.01 1.59
C THR A 2 -9.75 10.03 1.98
N VAL A 3 -10.18 9.13 2.87
CA VAL A 3 -11.58 9.12 3.34
C VAL A 3 -11.81 10.35 4.23
N PRO A 4 -12.80 11.20 3.93
CA PRO A 4 -13.07 12.39 4.74
C PRO A 4 -13.79 12.00 6.04
N LEU A 5 -13.42 12.65 7.15
CA LEU A 5 -14.20 12.63 8.38
C LEU A 5 -15.43 13.53 8.19
N LEU A 6 -16.63 12.96 8.30
CA LEU A 6 -17.89 13.71 8.15
C LEU A 6 -18.29 14.39 9.46
N ALA A 7 -18.13 13.69 10.58
CA ALA A 7 -18.43 14.20 11.91
C ALA A 7 -17.65 13.40 12.97
N SER A 8 -17.40 14.03 14.11
CA SER A 8 -17.04 13.34 15.34
C SER A 8 -17.98 13.79 16.46
N PHE A 9 -18.32 12.86 17.34
CA PHE A 9 -19.20 13.16 18.48
C PHE A 9 -18.85 12.27 19.66
N GLU A 10 -19.14 12.75 20.86
CA GLU A 10 -19.05 11.99 22.10
C GLU A 10 -20.44 11.56 22.55
N HIS A 11 -20.52 10.36 23.11
CA HIS A 11 -21.71 9.82 23.75
C HIS A 11 -21.36 9.46 25.18
N VAL A 12 -22.10 10.00 26.14
CA VAL A 12 -21.97 9.62 27.54
C VAL A 12 -23.10 8.66 27.88
N ASP A 13 -22.74 7.44 28.25
CA ASP A 13 -23.71 6.44 28.70
C ASP A 13 -24.43 6.97 29.96
N PRO A 14 -25.77 7.07 29.94
CA PRO A 14 -26.52 7.69 31.03
C PRO A 14 -26.45 6.88 32.34
N ILE A 15 -26.20 5.57 32.26
CA ILE A 15 -26.15 4.63 33.40
C ILE A 15 -24.71 4.48 33.88
N THR A 16 -23.78 4.11 32.99
CA THR A 16 -22.39 3.82 33.39
C THR A 16 -21.53 5.08 33.52
N LYS A 17 -22.01 6.24 33.04
CA LYS A 17 -21.26 7.50 32.94
C LYS A 17 -19.98 7.40 32.12
N LYS A 18 -19.82 6.33 31.33
CA LYS A 18 -18.70 6.13 30.44
C LYS A 18 -18.86 7.01 29.20
N THR A 19 -17.81 7.75 28.85
CA THR A 19 -17.74 8.49 27.59
C THR A 19 -17.18 7.61 26.49
N GLU A 20 -17.85 7.58 25.35
CA GLU A 20 -17.41 6.91 24.13
C GLU A 20 -17.32 7.93 22.99
N TYR A 21 -16.30 7.78 22.14
CA TYR A 21 -16.02 8.71 21.05
C TYR A 21 -16.28 8.02 19.71
N TYR A 22 -17.00 8.72 18.84
CA TYR A 22 -17.42 8.23 17.54
C TYR A 22 -16.87 9.11 16.43
N MET A 23 -16.48 8.47 15.33
CA MET A 23 -16.10 9.13 14.08
C MET A 23 -16.98 8.59 12.96
N LEU A 24 -17.62 9.49 12.22
CA LEU A 24 -18.49 9.17 11.11
C LEU A 24 -17.75 9.39 9.79
N PHE A 25 -17.73 8.37 8.93
CA PHE A 25 -17.10 8.39 7.62
C PHE A 25 -18.12 8.00 6.53
N PRO A 26 -17.90 8.37 5.26
CA PRO A 26 -18.66 7.82 4.14
C PRO A 26 -18.51 6.30 4.11
N CYS A 27 -19.61 5.60 3.85
CA CYS A 27 -19.60 4.15 3.66
C CYS A 27 -19.04 3.83 2.27
N ALA A 28 -17.93 3.09 2.22
CA ALA A 28 -17.35 2.60 0.98
C ALA A 28 -18.17 1.43 0.41
N ASP A 29 -18.09 1.20 -0.90
CA ASP A 29 -18.73 0.03 -1.54
C ASP A 29 -17.95 -1.27 -1.30
N GLY A 30 -16.72 -1.16 -0.78
CA GLY A 30 -15.82 -2.26 -0.45
C GLY A 30 -14.40 -1.76 -0.34
N SER A 31 -13.47 -2.67 -0.07
CA SER A 31 -12.03 -2.45 -0.15
C SER A 31 -11.47 -2.84 -1.52
N LEU A 32 -10.19 -2.57 -1.76
CA LEU A 32 -9.47 -3.05 -2.94
C LEU A 32 -9.45 -4.58 -2.97
N PHE A 33 -9.38 -5.21 -1.80
CA PHE A 33 -9.50 -6.65 -1.66
C PHE A 33 -10.87 -7.13 -2.19
N ASP A 34 -11.98 -6.54 -1.71
CA ASP A 34 -13.34 -6.89 -2.16
C ASP A 34 -13.55 -6.64 -3.67
N TYR A 35 -12.90 -5.59 -4.19
CA TYR A 35 -12.96 -5.25 -5.61
C TYR A 35 -12.38 -6.35 -6.50
N TRP A 36 -11.26 -6.96 -6.09
CA TRP A 36 -10.65 -8.06 -6.82
C TRP A 36 -11.64 -9.22 -6.99
N PHE A 37 -12.33 -9.62 -5.92
CA PHE A 37 -13.30 -10.71 -5.91
C PHE A 37 -14.49 -10.51 -6.85
N THR A 38 -14.87 -9.25 -7.13
CA THR A 38 -16.15 -8.95 -7.77
C THR A 38 -16.06 -8.50 -9.23
N GLN A 39 -14.89 -8.07 -9.74
CA GLN A 39 -14.83 -7.33 -11.03
C GLN A 39 -13.91 -7.89 -12.12
N LYS A 40 -13.32 -9.07 -11.97
CA LYS A 40 -12.30 -9.58 -12.92
C LYS A 40 -12.81 -9.68 -14.37
N ALA A 41 -14.07 -10.07 -14.58
CA ALA A 41 -14.68 -10.19 -15.91
C ALA A 41 -14.70 -8.86 -16.70
N LYS A 42 -14.56 -7.72 -16.02
CA LYS A 42 -14.60 -6.39 -16.63
C LYS A 42 -13.21 -5.80 -16.91
N HIS A 43 -12.13 -6.46 -16.47
CA HIS A 43 -10.77 -5.91 -16.54
C HIS A 43 -9.80 -6.82 -17.30
N SER A 44 -9.01 -6.20 -18.17
CA SER A 44 -8.06 -6.88 -19.04
C SER A 44 -6.76 -6.09 -19.13
N ALA A 45 -5.64 -6.79 -18.91
CA ALA A 45 -4.29 -6.25 -19.07
C ALA A 45 -3.98 -5.78 -20.50
N LYS A 46 -4.71 -6.31 -21.50
CA LYS A 46 -4.61 -5.89 -22.91
C LYS A 46 -5.34 -4.59 -23.21
N ASN A 47 -6.31 -4.20 -22.38
CA ASN A 47 -7.03 -2.96 -22.58
C ASN A 47 -6.20 -1.80 -21.99
N LYS A 48 -5.69 -0.94 -22.87
CA LYS A 48 -4.91 0.24 -22.51
C LYS A 48 -5.63 1.15 -21.52
N GLU A 49 -6.93 1.36 -21.67
CA GLU A 49 -7.70 2.22 -20.77
C GLU A 49 -7.79 1.62 -19.36
N HIS A 50 -7.91 0.29 -19.22
CA HIS A 50 -7.85 -0.34 -17.90
C HIS A 50 -6.48 -0.17 -17.24
N VAL A 51 -5.39 -0.26 -18.02
CA VAL A 51 -4.03 -0.01 -17.51
C VAL A 51 -3.86 1.46 -17.11
N LYS A 52 -4.34 2.41 -17.92
CA LYS A 52 -4.33 3.85 -17.58
C LYS A 52 -5.13 4.14 -16.31
N LEU A 53 -6.31 3.54 -16.17
CA LEU A 53 -7.14 3.67 -14.98
C LEU A 53 -6.40 3.18 -13.74
N MET A 54 -5.81 1.98 -13.78
CA MET A 54 -5.00 1.46 -12.68
C MET A 54 -3.87 2.43 -12.30
N ILE A 55 -3.09 2.91 -13.28
CA ILE A 55 -1.99 3.86 -13.02
C ILE A 55 -2.51 5.14 -12.35
N ASN A 56 -3.61 5.71 -12.87
CA ASN A 56 -4.22 6.91 -12.31
C ASN A 56 -4.69 6.71 -10.86
N GLN A 57 -5.27 5.55 -10.53
CA GLN A 57 -5.68 5.25 -9.16
C GLN A 57 -4.47 5.20 -8.21
N PHE A 58 -3.38 4.53 -8.60
CA PHE A 58 -2.16 4.47 -7.78
C PHE A 58 -1.45 5.81 -7.67
N ILE A 59 -1.47 6.64 -8.72
CA ILE A 59 -1.02 8.04 -8.63
C ILE A 59 -1.87 8.81 -7.60
N GLY A 60 -3.18 8.60 -7.58
CA GLY A 60 -4.09 9.19 -6.59
C GLY A 60 -3.74 8.80 -5.15
N LEU A 61 -3.49 7.50 -4.91
CA LEU A 61 -3.05 6.97 -3.61
C LEU A 61 -1.69 7.54 -3.19
N LEU A 62 -0.73 7.63 -4.12
CA LEU A 62 0.57 8.24 -3.87
C LEU A 62 0.47 9.73 -3.54
N LYS A 63 -0.41 10.48 -4.23
CA LYS A 63 -0.65 11.91 -3.94
C LYS A 63 -1.26 12.09 -2.54
N ALA A 64 -2.14 11.19 -2.12
CA ALA A 64 -2.65 11.16 -0.76
C ALA A 64 -1.54 10.87 0.27
N LEU A 65 -0.69 9.87 0.03
CA LEU A 65 0.47 9.61 0.90
C LEU A 65 1.43 10.80 0.95
N ASP A 66 1.78 11.39 -0.20
CA ASP A 66 2.69 12.54 -0.27
C ASP A 66 2.16 13.72 0.57
N SER A 67 0.87 14.04 0.42
CA SER A 67 0.23 15.09 1.20
C SER A 67 0.22 14.76 2.69
N PHE A 68 -0.03 13.50 3.04
CA PHE A 68 -0.04 13.04 4.43
C PHE A 68 1.36 13.06 5.06
N HIS A 69 2.38 12.65 4.31
CA HIS A 69 3.79 12.62 4.72
C HIS A 69 4.36 14.02 4.98
N GLN A 70 3.77 15.07 4.38
CA GLN A 70 4.12 16.47 4.65
C GLN A 70 3.56 16.98 5.99
N LEU A 71 2.54 16.31 6.55
CA LEU A 71 2.09 16.61 7.90
C LEU A 71 3.20 16.29 8.88
N SER A 72 3.60 17.27 9.69
CA SER A 72 4.63 17.09 10.69
C SER A 72 4.24 17.74 12.01
N PHE A 73 4.62 17.07 13.11
CA PHE A 73 4.49 17.62 14.45
C PHE A 73 5.88 17.95 14.98
N LYS A 74 6.01 19.14 15.56
CA LYS A 74 7.14 19.51 16.40
C LYS A 74 6.75 19.21 17.84
N ILE A 75 7.56 18.41 18.53
CA ILE A 75 7.38 18.18 19.96
C ILE A 75 8.17 19.27 20.69
N GLU A 76 7.48 20.09 21.48
CA GLU A 76 8.15 21.04 22.37
C GLU A 76 9.03 20.29 23.37
N GLY A 77 10.31 20.70 23.49
CA GLY A 77 11.30 20.04 24.35
C GLY A 77 11.94 18.76 23.77
N GLY A 78 11.62 18.38 22.53
CA GLY A 78 12.21 17.22 21.83
C GLY A 78 13.31 17.55 20.82
N SER A 79 13.71 16.55 20.02
CA SER A 79 14.57 16.73 18.85
C SER A 79 14.00 17.80 17.90
N PRO A 80 14.85 18.70 17.35
CA PRO A 80 14.40 19.79 16.48
C PRO A 80 13.88 19.32 15.10
N ALA A 81 14.07 18.03 14.75
CA ALA A 81 13.65 17.51 13.46
C ALA A 81 12.13 17.24 13.42
N PRO A 82 11.41 17.74 12.40
CA PRO A 82 9.97 17.48 12.25
C PRO A 82 9.68 15.98 12.16
N ARG A 83 8.70 15.53 12.93
CA ARG A 83 8.22 14.14 12.90
C ARG A 83 7.11 14.04 11.87
N HIS A 84 7.45 13.53 10.70
CA HIS A 84 6.51 13.31 9.61
C HIS A 84 5.48 12.22 9.96
N ALA A 85 4.24 12.42 9.53
CA ALA A 85 3.16 11.45 9.66
C ALA A 85 3.39 10.26 8.74
N ARG A 86 3.05 9.06 9.22
CA ARG A 86 3.08 7.81 8.47
C ARG A 86 1.79 7.05 8.71
N HIS A 87 1.26 6.43 7.67
CA HIS A 87 0.02 5.67 7.75
C HIS A 87 0.22 4.36 8.51
N CYS A 88 1.37 3.69 8.29
CA CYS A 88 1.81 2.50 9.02
C CYS A 88 0.96 1.23 8.85
N ASP A 89 -0.09 1.26 8.02
CA ASP A 89 -0.99 0.11 7.78
C ASP A 89 -1.62 0.18 6.38
N VAL A 90 -0.81 0.52 5.36
CA VAL A 90 -1.25 0.51 3.97
C VAL A 90 -1.33 -0.94 3.48
N LYS A 91 -2.53 -1.39 3.16
CA LYS A 91 -2.83 -2.74 2.65
C LYS A 91 -4.12 -2.74 1.84
N PRO A 92 -4.41 -3.78 1.05
CA PRO A 92 -5.62 -3.83 0.22
C PRO A 92 -6.93 -3.59 1.00
N ALA A 93 -7.01 -4.09 2.24
CA ALA A 93 -8.18 -3.89 3.11
C ALA A 93 -8.41 -2.42 3.53
N ASN A 94 -7.36 -1.61 3.57
CA ASN A 94 -7.40 -0.20 3.97
C ASN A 94 -7.39 0.78 2.78
N ILE A 95 -7.47 0.24 1.55
CA ILE A 95 -7.70 1.01 0.33
C ILE A 95 -9.16 0.80 -0.04
N PHE A 96 -10.01 1.80 0.19
CA PHE A 96 -11.44 1.70 -0.04
C PHE A 96 -11.84 2.09 -1.46
N ALA A 97 -12.83 1.38 -2.00
CA ALA A 97 -13.42 1.59 -3.30
C ALA A 97 -14.76 2.32 -3.16
N PHE A 98 -14.89 3.47 -3.79
CA PHE A 98 -16.14 4.23 -3.89
C PHE A 98 -16.61 4.25 -5.34
N LYS A 99 -17.89 3.95 -5.59
CA LYS A 99 -18.49 4.16 -6.92
C LYS A 99 -18.33 5.62 -7.34
N ASN A 100 -17.90 5.84 -8.57
CA ASN A 100 -17.78 7.18 -9.11
C ASN A 100 -19.18 7.77 -9.34
N GLY A 101 -19.49 8.88 -8.66
CA GLY A 101 -20.78 9.57 -8.74
C GLY A 101 -20.99 10.36 -10.04
N LEU A 102 -19.95 10.53 -10.87
CA LEU A 102 -19.96 11.36 -12.08
C LEU A 102 -20.41 10.62 -13.37
N GLY A 103 -21.27 9.61 -13.23
CA GLY A 103 -21.96 8.97 -14.38
C GLY A 103 -21.33 7.68 -14.89
N ASP A 104 -20.02 7.46 -14.73
CA ASP A 104 -19.41 6.13 -14.93
C ASP A 104 -19.50 5.30 -13.65
N LYS A 105 -20.55 4.50 -13.52
CA LYS A 105 -20.76 3.60 -12.37
C LYS A 105 -19.86 2.36 -12.40
N THR A 106 -19.02 2.18 -13.41
CA THR A 106 -18.28 0.92 -13.62
C THR A 106 -16.87 0.94 -13.05
N THR A 107 -16.25 2.11 -12.94
CA THR A 107 -14.89 2.26 -12.41
C THR A 107 -14.92 2.93 -11.03
N PRO A 108 -14.49 2.26 -9.94
CA PRO A 108 -14.43 2.89 -8.63
C PRO A 108 -13.27 3.89 -8.52
N ILE A 109 -13.34 4.73 -7.50
CA ILE A 109 -12.22 5.56 -7.03
C ILE A 109 -11.64 4.90 -5.80
N PHE A 110 -10.32 4.64 -5.82
CA PHE A 110 -9.60 4.13 -4.67
C PHE A 110 -9.11 5.26 -3.76
N VAL A 111 -9.29 5.05 -2.46
CA VAL A 111 -9.12 6.05 -1.42
C VAL A 111 -8.45 5.38 -0.22
N LEU A 112 -7.38 5.98 0.31
CA LEU A 112 -6.76 5.51 1.56
C LEU A 112 -7.68 5.81 2.75
N GLY A 113 -7.85 4.82 3.61
CA GLY A 113 -8.54 4.97 4.88
C GLY A 113 -7.89 4.15 5.99
N ASP A 114 -8.57 4.11 7.14
CA ASP A 114 -8.04 3.54 8.39
C ASP A 114 -6.72 4.18 8.87
N PHE A 115 -6.85 5.35 9.46
CA PHE A 115 -5.75 6.10 10.07
C PHE A 115 -5.53 5.73 11.55
N GLY A 116 -6.08 4.61 12.04
CA GLY A 116 -5.93 4.19 13.45
C GLY A 116 -4.50 3.83 13.84
N SER A 117 -3.68 3.44 12.85
CA SER A 117 -2.28 3.03 13.05
C SER A 117 -1.26 4.17 12.85
N VAL A 118 -1.72 5.40 12.62
CA VAL A 118 -0.83 6.54 12.31
C VAL A 118 0.25 6.73 13.38
N ARG A 119 1.47 7.03 12.93
CA ARG A 119 2.60 7.39 13.78
C ARG A 119 3.27 8.67 13.29
N PHE A 120 3.82 9.42 14.22
CA PHE A 120 4.67 10.59 13.93
C PHE A 120 6.12 10.27 14.26
N GLY A 121 6.99 10.33 13.26
CA GLY A 121 8.41 10.02 13.41
C GLY A 121 8.73 8.55 13.18
N GLY A 122 9.88 8.10 13.68
CA GLY A 122 10.51 6.85 13.22
C GLY A 122 10.28 5.59 14.06
N ASP A 123 9.34 5.65 15.00
CA ASP A 123 9.02 4.51 15.88
C ASP A 123 8.40 3.37 15.07
N LYS A 124 8.74 2.12 15.41
CA LYS A 124 8.23 0.97 14.66
C LYS A 124 6.71 0.88 14.80
N ALA A 125 6.02 0.69 13.68
CA ALA A 125 4.59 0.37 13.70
C ALA A 125 4.33 -0.96 14.46
N ILE A 126 3.10 -1.15 14.93
CA ILE A 126 2.62 -2.37 15.58
C ILE A 126 1.38 -2.82 14.80
N GLY A 127 1.27 -4.11 14.47
CA GLY A 127 0.13 -4.64 13.73
C GLY A 127 0.53 -5.67 12.69
N ASP A 128 -0.32 -5.81 11.67
CA ASP A 128 -0.16 -6.71 10.53
C ASP A 128 1.25 -6.60 9.92
N MET A 129 1.88 -7.75 9.66
CA MET A 129 3.26 -7.85 9.22
C MET A 129 3.39 -8.03 7.70
N SER A 130 2.31 -8.42 7.01
CA SER A 130 2.38 -8.90 5.62
C SER A 130 2.81 -7.80 4.66
N PHE A 131 2.29 -6.58 4.83
CA PHE A 131 2.59 -5.44 3.95
C PHE A 131 3.71 -4.53 4.47
N ARG A 132 4.26 -4.82 5.65
CA ARG A 132 5.26 -3.94 6.28
C ARG A 132 6.57 -3.92 5.50
N ALA A 133 7.25 -2.79 5.61
CA ALA A 133 8.57 -2.62 5.04
C ALA A 133 9.67 -3.30 5.90
N PRO A 134 10.81 -3.70 5.30
CA PRO A 134 11.86 -4.44 6.00
C PRO A 134 12.45 -3.74 7.23
N GLU A 135 12.52 -2.42 7.22
CA GLU A 135 12.99 -1.62 8.35
C GLU A 135 12.24 -1.87 9.67
N SER A 136 11.02 -2.42 9.60
CA SER A 136 10.29 -2.91 10.78
C SER A 136 11.01 -4.01 11.55
N GLN A 137 11.81 -4.83 10.87
CA GLN A 137 12.55 -5.95 11.47
C GLN A 137 14.05 -5.68 11.63
N LEU A 138 14.57 -4.58 11.06
CA LEU A 138 15.98 -4.23 11.16
C LEU A 138 16.34 -3.67 12.54
N LYS A 139 17.53 -4.02 13.04
CA LYS A 139 18.07 -3.49 14.31
C LYS A 139 18.65 -2.09 14.10
N GLY A 140 18.31 -1.16 14.99
CA GLY A 140 18.86 0.21 14.98
C GLY A 140 18.37 1.10 13.83
N VAL A 141 17.46 0.61 12.98
CA VAL A 141 16.91 1.37 11.86
C VAL A 141 15.56 1.96 12.25
N LYS A 142 15.40 3.27 12.00
CA LYS A 142 14.12 3.97 12.15
C LYS A 142 13.29 3.83 10.88
N GLU A 143 11.98 3.70 11.05
CA GLU A 143 11.07 3.72 9.90
C GLU A 143 10.92 5.15 9.37
N SER A 144 10.70 5.30 8.08
CA SER A 144 10.43 6.57 7.43
C SER A 144 9.13 6.51 6.64
N THR A 145 8.70 7.62 6.06
CA THR A 145 7.53 7.68 5.18
C THR A 145 7.63 6.71 3.99
N LYS A 146 8.86 6.33 3.61
CA LYS A 146 9.14 5.30 2.59
C LYS A 146 8.67 3.89 2.98
N ALA A 147 8.34 3.64 4.25
CA ALA A 147 7.70 2.39 4.66
C ALA A 147 6.28 2.25 4.05
N ASP A 148 5.51 3.35 4.00
CA ASP A 148 4.20 3.36 3.34
C ASP A 148 4.33 3.13 1.83
N ILE A 149 5.43 3.60 1.22
CA ILE A 149 5.71 3.39 -0.23
C ILE A 149 5.99 1.93 -0.56
N PHE A 150 6.73 1.22 0.31
CA PHE A 150 6.92 -0.23 0.17
C PHE A 150 5.59 -0.97 0.26
N SER A 151 4.78 -0.60 1.26
CA SER A 151 3.47 -1.21 1.52
C SER A 151 2.52 -1.00 0.32
N LEU A 152 2.49 0.21 -0.25
CA LEU A 152 1.73 0.50 -1.46
C LEU A 152 2.29 -0.21 -2.70
N GLY A 153 3.61 -0.42 -2.78
CA GLY A 153 4.25 -1.22 -3.82
C GLY A 153 3.80 -2.67 -3.79
N CYS A 154 3.66 -3.25 -2.59
CA CYS A 154 3.09 -4.58 -2.41
C CYS A 154 1.63 -4.64 -2.92
N CYS A 155 0.81 -3.63 -2.60
CA CYS A 155 -0.56 -3.52 -3.11
C CYS A 155 -0.60 -3.42 -4.65
N LEU A 156 0.34 -2.68 -5.25
CA LEU A 156 0.45 -2.56 -6.72
C LEU A 156 0.83 -3.89 -7.37
N LEU A 157 1.76 -4.64 -6.77
CA LEU A 157 2.13 -5.96 -7.24
C LEU A 157 0.96 -6.95 -7.21
N GLU A 158 0.18 -6.95 -6.13
CA GLU A 158 -1.03 -7.77 -6.04
C GLU A 158 -2.10 -7.32 -7.04
N TYR A 159 -2.26 -6.01 -7.27
CA TYR A 159 -3.16 -5.49 -8.30
C TYR A 159 -2.76 -5.98 -9.70
N VAL A 160 -1.46 -5.91 -10.05
CA VAL A 160 -0.98 -6.39 -11.36
C VAL A 160 -1.11 -7.90 -11.46
N THR A 161 -0.90 -8.63 -10.36
CA THR A 161 -1.17 -10.07 -10.27
C THR A 161 -2.62 -10.38 -10.60
N TRP A 162 -3.56 -9.70 -9.95
CA TRP A 162 -4.99 -9.83 -10.22
C TRP A 162 -5.33 -9.50 -11.68
N LEU A 163 -4.77 -8.42 -12.21
CA LEU A 163 -5.04 -7.95 -13.56
C LEU A 163 -4.57 -8.95 -14.62
N LEU A 164 -3.42 -9.60 -14.41
CA LEU A 164 -2.86 -10.59 -15.34
C LEU A 164 -3.41 -12.01 -15.14
N LYS A 165 -3.59 -12.45 -13.90
CA LYS A 165 -3.80 -13.86 -13.54
C LYS A 165 -5.07 -14.19 -12.76
N ASP A 166 -5.82 -13.20 -12.26
CA ASP A 166 -7.05 -13.33 -11.42
C ASP A 166 -6.87 -13.37 -9.89
N ASN A 167 -7.99 -13.53 -9.16
CA ASN A 167 -8.06 -13.57 -7.69
C ASN A 167 -7.35 -14.76 -7.07
N LYS A 168 -7.51 -15.96 -7.66
CA LYS A 168 -6.88 -17.17 -7.15
C LYS A 168 -5.37 -17.05 -7.21
N ALA A 169 -4.86 -16.33 -8.20
CA ALA A 169 -3.44 -16.02 -8.27
C ALA A 169 -2.98 -15.07 -7.17
N VAL A 170 -3.81 -14.11 -6.72
CA VAL A 170 -3.48 -13.25 -5.57
C VAL A 170 -3.45 -14.06 -4.28
N GLU A 171 -4.44 -14.93 -4.05
CA GLU A 171 -4.47 -15.84 -2.89
C GLU A 171 -3.26 -16.77 -2.89
N HIS A 172 -3.01 -17.44 -4.03
CA HIS A 172 -1.84 -18.30 -4.20
C HIS A 172 -0.52 -17.54 -3.97
N PHE A 173 -0.47 -16.27 -4.40
CA PHE A 173 0.71 -15.45 -4.18
C PHE A 173 0.95 -15.16 -2.69
N SER A 174 -0.11 -14.97 -1.89
CA SER A 174 0.02 -14.89 -0.42
C SER A 174 0.54 -16.21 0.15
N ASP A 175 -0.03 -17.34 -0.27
CA ASP A 175 0.37 -18.67 0.23
C ASP A 175 1.85 -18.98 -0.01
N ILE A 176 2.38 -18.73 -1.22
CA ILE A 176 3.79 -19.01 -1.53
C ILE A 176 4.77 -18.04 -0.87
N ARG A 177 4.27 -16.93 -0.29
CA ARG A 177 5.09 -15.99 0.49
C ARG A 177 5.18 -16.39 1.95
N VAL A 178 4.35 -17.32 2.44
CA VAL A 178 4.38 -17.77 3.84
C VAL A 178 5.72 -18.43 4.15
N GLU A 179 6.50 -17.77 5.01
CA GLU A 179 7.78 -18.27 5.51
C GLU A 179 7.93 -17.86 6.99
N LYS A 180 8.82 -18.52 7.73
CA LYS A 180 9.18 -18.08 9.08
C LYS A 180 10.10 -16.86 8.99
N ASP A 181 9.80 -15.81 9.74
CA ASP A 181 10.66 -14.65 9.90
C ASP A 181 11.79 -14.89 10.91
N ILE A 182 12.62 -13.87 11.13
CA ILE A 182 13.78 -13.93 12.04
C ILE A 182 13.38 -14.17 13.51
N LEU A 183 12.12 -13.91 13.88
CA LEU A 183 11.57 -14.13 15.21
C LEU A 183 10.92 -15.51 15.34
N GLY A 184 10.92 -16.31 14.26
CA GLY A 184 10.26 -17.61 14.19
C GLY A 184 8.75 -17.53 13.92
N SER A 185 8.20 -16.32 13.75
CA SER A 185 6.80 -16.10 13.44
C SER A 185 6.56 -16.35 11.96
N THR A 186 5.48 -17.07 11.64
CA THR A 186 5.12 -17.34 10.24
C THR A 186 4.30 -16.17 9.72
N ASN A 187 4.71 -15.59 8.60
CA ASN A 187 3.95 -14.55 7.92
C ASN A 187 4.20 -14.61 6.41
N ASP A 188 3.27 -14.04 5.65
CA ASP A 188 3.44 -13.73 4.25
C ASP A 188 3.95 -12.30 4.09
N SER A 189 5.12 -11.95 4.64
CA SER A 189 5.77 -10.70 4.23
C SER A 189 6.33 -10.81 2.80
N PHE A 190 6.58 -9.67 2.14
CA PHE A 190 7.23 -9.65 0.81
C PHE A 190 8.77 -9.71 0.88
N PHE A 191 9.34 -9.64 2.07
CA PHE A 191 10.77 -9.55 2.30
C PHE A 191 11.24 -10.56 3.35
N THR A 192 12.53 -10.81 3.37
CA THR A 192 13.22 -11.51 4.45
C THR A 192 14.43 -10.70 4.90
N VAL A 193 14.90 -10.97 6.10
CA VAL A 193 16.10 -10.35 6.66
C VAL A 193 17.04 -11.46 7.09
N ASP A 194 18.34 -11.25 6.92
CA ASP A 194 19.34 -12.15 7.48
C ASP A 194 19.19 -12.34 9.00
N LYS A 195 19.81 -13.40 9.53
CA LYS A 195 19.72 -13.76 10.96
C LYS A 195 20.21 -12.66 11.90
N THR A 196 21.05 -11.75 11.41
CA THR A 196 21.60 -10.61 12.13
C THR A 196 20.69 -9.39 12.12
N ALA A 197 19.56 -9.44 11.39
CA ALA A 197 18.59 -8.36 11.26
C ALA A 197 19.18 -7.08 10.63
N THR A 198 20.04 -7.24 9.63
CA THR A 198 20.87 -6.20 9.01
C THR A 198 20.70 -6.08 7.51
N ILE A 199 20.54 -7.20 6.79
CA ILE A 199 20.49 -7.22 5.32
C ILE A 199 19.07 -7.62 4.91
N PRO A 200 18.21 -6.66 4.52
CA PRO A 200 16.89 -6.96 4.00
C PRO A 200 16.97 -7.35 2.51
N THR A 201 16.17 -8.33 2.09
CA THR A 201 16.03 -8.74 0.68
C THR A 201 14.57 -9.08 0.38
N LEU A 202 14.14 -8.97 -0.87
CA LEU A 202 12.85 -9.55 -1.27
C LEU A 202 12.92 -11.08 -1.16
N LYS A 203 11.83 -11.72 -0.74
CA LYS A 203 11.79 -13.20 -0.72
C LYS A 203 11.97 -13.74 -2.14
N LYS A 204 12.55 -14.94 -2.23
CA LYS A 204 12.73 -15.64 -3.52
C LYS A 204 11.39 -15.91 -4.21
N SER A 205 10.34 -16.18 -3.45
CA SER A 205 8.98 -16.33 -3.98
C SER A 205 8.46 -15.04 -4.63
N VAL A 206 8.73 -13.87 -4.04
CA VAL A 206 8.33 -12.57 -4.61
C VAL A 206 9.08 -12.28 -5.92
N THR A 207 10.39 -12.48 -5.96
CA THR A 207 11.18 -12.25 -7.18
C THR A 207 10.85 -13.27 -8.27
N ALA A 208 10.59 -14.53 -7.92
CA ALA A 208 10.09 -15.53 -8.86
C ALA A 208 8.72 -15.14 -9.44
N TRP A 209 7.81 -14.65 -8.59
CA TRP A 209 6.48 -14.21 -9.02
C TRP A 209 6.54 -13.01 -9.96
N LEU A 210 7.35 -12.00 -9.63
CA LEU A 210 7.62 -10.85 -10.51
C LEU A 210 8.10 -11.31 -11.89
N ASN A 211 9.08 -12.22 -11.92
CA ASN A 211 9.60 -12.78 -13.18
C ASN A 211 8.53 -13.55 -13.98
N ASP A 212 7.63 -14.24 -13.30
CA ASP A 212 6.52 -14.94 -13.93
C ASP A 212 5.49 -13.96 -14.53
N LEU A 213 5.12 -12.89 -13.81
CA LEU A 213 4.28 -11.80 -14.34
C LEU A 213 4.93 -11.12 -15.55
N LEU A 214 6.25 -10.88 -15.51
CA LEU A 214 7.02 -10.29 -16.61
C LEU A 214 7.06 -11.18 -17.86
N LYS A 215 6.88 -12.49 -17.73
CA LYS A 215 6.81 -13.46 -18.84
C LYS A 215 5.39 -13.73 -19.30
N HIS A 216 4.38 -13.22 -18.59
CA HIS A 216 2.99 -13.43 -18.95
C HIS A 216 2.69 -12.89 -20.37
N PRO A 217 1.97 -13.63 -21.23
CA PRO A 217 1.69 -13.20 -22.62
C PRO A 217 1.01 -11.83 -22.72
N ASP A 218 0.20 -11.49 -21.71
CA ASP A 218 -0.55 -10.23 -21.67
C ASP A 218 0.20 -9.10 -20.93
N CYS A 219 1.46 -9.33 -20.53
CA CYS A 219 2.31 -8.32 -19.91
C CYS A 219 2.80 -7.31 -20.96
N THR A 220 2.00 -6.26 -21.15
CA THR A 220 2.31 -5.16 -22.07
C THR A 220 3.60 -4.43 -21.67
N PRO A 221 4.25 -3.68 -22.59
CA PRO A 221 5.41 -2.86 -22.25
C PRO A 221 5.16 -1.88 -21.09
N ALA A 222 3.95 -1.34 -20.99
CA ALA A 222 3.55 -0.49 -19.88
C ALA A 222 3.50 -1.26 -18.55
N LEU A 223 2.89 -2.45 -18.51
CA LEU A 223 2.88 -3.29 -17.32
C LEU A 223 4.27 -3.74 -16.91
N ARG A 224 5.15 -4.02 -17.88
CA ARG A 224 6.57 -4.30 -17.64
C ARG A 224 7.27 -3.11 -16.96
N GLU A 225 7.05 -1.90 -17.44
CA GLU A 225 7.61 -0.68 -16.83
C GLU A 225 7.07 -0.48 -15.40
N ILE A 226 5.78 -0.71 -15.16
CA ILE A 226 5.14 -0.62 -13.84
C ILE A 226 5.71 -1.67 -12.89
N LEU A 227 5.86 -2.92 -13.32
CA LEU A 227 6.46 -3.98 -12.51
C LEU A 227 7.91 -3.65 -12.12
N ASN A 228 8.69 -3.10 -13.06
CA ASN A 228 10.06 -2.66 -12.78
C ASN A 228 10.10 -1.49 -11.77
N ILE A 229 9.20 -0.50 -11.91
CA ILE A 229 9.08 0.60 -10.93
C ILE A 229 8.68 0.04 -9.56
N THR A 230 7.73 -0.90 -9.54
CA THR A 230 7.24 -1.54 -8.32
C THR A 230 8.38 -2.25 -7.60
N GLU A 231 9.12 -3.13 -8.28
CA GLU A 231 10.22 -3.88 -7.71
C GLU A 231 11.39 -2.97 -7.28
N GLN A 232 11.89 -2.13 -8.18
CA GLN A 232 13.18 -1.44 -8.02
C GLN A 232 13.06 -0.13 -7.23
N ASN A 233 11.88 0.50 -7.22
CA ASN A 233 11.70 1.83 -6.66
C ASN A 233 10.76 1.86 -5.46
N MET A 234 9.67 1.10 -5.49
CA MET A 234 8.70 1.05 -4.37
C MET A 234 9.06 -0.04 -3.37
N MET A 235 9.31 -1.27 -3.84
CA MET A 235 9.60 -2.44 -3.02
C MET A 235 11.10 -2.67 -2.80
N ASN A 236 11.94 -1.66 -3.04
CA ASN A 236 13.37 -1.77 -2.76
C ASN A 236 13.58 -2.05 -1.25
N PRO A 237 14.18 -3.18 -0.85
CA PRO A 237 14.31 -3.52 0.56
C PRO A 237 15.19 -2.55 1.34
N VAL A 238 16.09 -1.84 0.66
CA VAL A 238 16.97 -0.83 1.26
C VAL A 238 16.23 0.52 1.26
N ALA A 239 15.75 0.94 2.43
CA ALA A 239 14.93 2.14 2.59
C ALA A 239 15.59 3.43 2.08
N GLN A 240 16.92 3.54 2.18
CA GLN A 240 17.68 4.72 1.74
C GLN A 240 17.60 4.93 0.23
N THR A 241 17.64 3.85 -0.56
CA THR A 241 17.57 3.87 -2.02
C THR A 241 16.15 3.75 -2.56
N ARG A 242 15.18 3.42 -1.70
CA ARG A 242 13.75 3.43 -2.04
C ARG A 242 13.29 4.86 -2.35
N LEU A 243 12.46 5.02 -3.39
CA LEU A 243 11.95 6.33 -3.77
C LEU A 243 10.84 6.79 -2.83
N ASP A 244 10.66 8.10 -2.71
CA ASP A 244 9.50 8.69 -2.04
C ASP A 244 8.25 8.77 -2.95
N ALA A 245 7.12 9.19 -2.39
CA ALA A 245 5.86 9.28 -3.12
C ALA A 245 5.97 10.15 -4.39
N LYS A 246 6.52 11.36 -4.26
CA LYS A 246 6.68 12.33 -5.36
C LYS A 246 7.53 11.78 -6.51
N GLN A 247 8.62 11.10 -6.18
CA GLN A 247 9.50 10.47 -7.17
C GLN A 247 8.80 9.31 -7.90
N VAL A 248 8.03 8.49 -7.19
CA VAL A 248 7.24 7.39 -7.81
C VAL A 248 6.12 7.96 -8.69
N ILE A 249 5.41 9.01 -8.25
CA ILE A 249 4.39 9.70 -9.06
C ILE A 249 4.97 10.13 -10.40
N THR A 250 6.14 10.78 -10.38
CA THR A 250 6.82 11.24 -11.60
C THR A 250 7.05 10.08 -12.57
N LYS A 251 7.54 8.93 -12.08
CA LYS A 251 7.79 7.75 -12.90
C LYS A 251 6.49 7.19 -13.49
N LEU A 252 5.44 7.04 -12.69
CA LEU A 252 4.15 6.54 -13.16
C LEU A 252 3.48 7.48 -14.17
N GLU A 253 3.56 8.80 -13.97
CA GLU A 253 3.09 9.80 -14.93
C GLU A 253 3.88 9.74 -16.25
N THR A 254 5.19 9.48 -16.19
CA THR A 254 6.00 9.23 -17.39
C THR A 254 5.58 7.96 -18.11
N THR A 255 5.32 6.86 -17.40
CA THR A 255 4.80 5.63 -18.01
C THR A 255 3.42 5.86 -18.63
N LEU A 256 2.54 6.56 -17.93
CA LEU A 256 1.18 6.87 -18.39
C LEU A 256 1.15 7.62 -19.72
N LYS A 257 2.08 8.58 -19.92
CA LYS A 257 2.21 9.36 -21.16
C LYS A 257 2.61 8.52 -22.38
N LYS A 258 3.09 7.29 -22.19
CA LYS A 258 3.54 6.39 -23.27
C LYS A 258 2.45 5.42 -23.75
N ILE A 259 1.28 5.36 -23.10
CA ILE A 259 0.22 4.35 -23.35
C ILE A 259 -0.81 4.85 -24.35
#